data_AF-A0A962YY54-F1
#
_entry.id   AF-A0A962YY54-F1
#
_cell.length_a   1.000
_cell.length_b   1.000
_cell.length_c   1.000
_cell.angle_alpha   90.00
_cell.angle_beta   90.00
_cell.angle_gamma   90.00
#
_symmetry.space_group_name_H-M   'P 1'
#
loop_
_entity.id
_entity.type
_entity.pdbx_description
1 polymer ?
#
loop_
_entity_poly.entity_id
_entity_poly.type
_entity_poly.pdbx_seq_one_letter_code
_entity_poly.pdbx_strand_id
1 'polypeptide(L)'
;MNELNLKGFSFQALFTPAGLAELDQAFLNELKAKDADAFARLVAHREAALDELATSELIIQIAPVLEAFIADLFDIEDSVAKLQAATLSDDPVFAFKKYFILRETRRNLKKE
;
A
#
# COMPACT_ATOMS: atom_id res chain seq x y z
N MET A 1 12.27 -5.63 -28.17
CA MET A 1 12.32 -5.66 -26.69
C MET A 1 11.22 -4.72 -26.24
N ASN A 2 10.25 -5.18 -25.45
CA ASN A 2 9.19 -4.30 -24.94
C ASN A 2 9.85 -3.24 -24.06
N GLU A 3 9.84 -1.99 -24.50
CA GLU A 3 10.18 -0.86 -23.63
C GLU A 3 9.08 -0.75 -22.59
N LEU A 4 9.43 -1.05 -21.33
CA LEU A 4 8.57 -0.73 -20.20
C LEU A 4 8.59 0.79 -20.05
N ASN A 5 7.48 1.44 -20.36
CA ASN A 5 7.38 2.89 -20.25
C ASN A 5 7.20 3.26 -18.77
N LEU A 6 8.26 3.75 -18.13
CA LEU A 6 8.20 4.21 -16.75
C LEU A 6 8.06 5.73 -16.74
N LYS A 7 7.13 6.26 -15.94
CA LYS A 7 6.97 7.71 -15.83
C LYS A 7 8.19 8.32 -15.14
N GLY A 8 8.98 9.09 -15.89
CA GLY A 8 10.14 9.82 -15.37
C GLY A 8 11.38 8.99 -15.05
N PHE A 9 11.38 7.68 -15.31
CA PHE A 9 12.51 6.78 -15.08
C PHE A 9 12.81 5.94 -16.33
N SER A 10 14.05 5.44 -16.44
CA SER A 10 14.36 4.38 -17.42
C SER A 10 14.35 3.03 -16.73
N PHE A 11 13.95 1.97 -17.44
CA PHE A 11 13.97 0.62 -16.89
C PHE A 11 15.38 0.21 -16.46
N GLN A 12 16.42 0.66 -17.18
CA GLN A 12 17.82 0.42 -16.85
C GLN A 12 18.22 1.08 -15.52
N ALA A 13 17.65 2.25 -15.19
CA ALA A 13 17.96 2.95 -13.93
C ALA A 13 17.61 2.11 -12.70
N LEU A 14 16.55 1.28 -12.78
CA LEU A 14 16.12 0.39 -11.69
C LEU A 14 17.17 -0.69 -11.32
N PHE A 15 18.13 -0.95 -12.20
CA PHE A 15 19.21 -1.92 -11.96
C PHE A 15 20.50 -1.27 -11.45
N THR A 16 20.47 0.03 -11.18
CA THR A 16 21.64 0.79 -10.71
C THR A 16 21.40 1.35 -9.32
N PRO A 17 22.42 1.40 -8.44
CA PRO A 17 22.28 2.04 -7.13
C PRO A 17 21.84 3.51 -7.23
N ALA A 18 22.34 4.24 -8.23
CA ALA A 18 21.97 5.65 -8.45
C ALA A 18 20.50 5.80 -8.82
N GLY A 19 19.99 5.00 -9.77
CA GLY A 19 18.59 5.06 -10.16
C GLY A 19 17.63 4.61 -9.05
N LEU A 20 18.04 3.63 -8.23
CA LEU A 20 17.27 3.24 -7.05
C LEU A 20 17.24 4.35 -5.98
N ALA A 21 18.34 5.08 -5.80
CA ALA A 21 18.36 6.23 -4.89
C ALA A 21 17.47 7.38 -5.38
N GLU A 22 17.45 7.66 -6.68
CA GLU A 22 16.54 8.65 -7.28
C GLU A 22 15.08 8.24 -7.13
N LEU A 23 14.78 6.96 -7.35
CA LEU A 23 13.44 6.40 -7.18
C LEU A 23 12.97 6.49 -5.73
N ASP A 24 13.85 6.15 -4.79
CA ASP A 24 13.58 6.27 -3.36
C ASP A 24 13.29 7.72 -2.97
N GLN A 25 14.08 8.66 -3.48
CA GLN A 25 13.87 10.09 -3.21
C GLN A 25 12.55 10.61 -3.80
N ALA A 26 12.18 10.14 -5.00
CA ALA A 26 10.88 10.47 -5.61
C ALA A 26 9.72 9.95 -4.74
N PHE A 27 9.81 8.70 -4.28
CA PHE A 27 8.83 8.13 -3.37
C PHE A 27 8.75 8.89 -2.04
N LEU A 28 9.88 9.22 -1.43
CA LEU A 28 9.92 10.00 -0.18
C LEU A 28 9.26 11.37 -0.31
N ASN A 29 9.42 12.03 -1.47
CA ASN A 29 8.77 13.32 -1.74
C ASN A 29 7.25 13.17 -1.83
N GLU A 30 6.76 12.12 -2.50
CA GLU A 30 5.33 11.83 -2.57
C GLU A 30 4.76 11.44 -1.21
N LEU A 31 5.45 10.58 -0.47
CA LEU A 31 5.06 10.18 0.88
C LEU A 31 4.95 11.40 1.79
N LYS A 32 5.95 12.29 1.77
CA LYS A 32 5.93 13.52 2.56
C LYS A 32 4.76 14.44 2.20
N ALA A 33 4.38 14.49 0.92
CA ALA A 33 3.27 15.32 0.46
C ALA A 33 1.90 14.76 0.90
N LYS A 34 1.75 13.43 0.95
CA LYS A 34 0.49 12.76 1.34
C LYS A 34 0.37 12.53 2.84
N ASP A 35 1.46 12.15 3.49
CA ASP A 35 1.54 11.84 4.92
C ASP A 35 2.93 12.17 5.47
N ALA A 36 3.06 13.37 6.05
CA ALA A 36 4.31 13.84 6.63
C ALA A 36 4.72 13.06 7.90
N ASP A 37 3.76 12.46 8.62
CA ASP A 37 4.04 11.63 9.79
C ASP A 37 4.64 10.29 9.37
N ALA A 38 4.03 9.62 8.39
CA ALA A 38 4.56 8.39 7.82
C ALA A 38 5.97 8.59 7.23
N PHE A 39 6.20 9.72 6.56
CA PHE A 39 7.54 10.09 6.09
C PHE A 39 8.55 10.20 7.24
N ALA A 40 8.23 10.93 8.30
CA ALA A 40 9.13 11.11 9.44
C ALA A 40 9.43 9.77 10.14
N ARG A 41 8.41 8.92 10.31
CA ARG A 41 8.55 7.58 10.88
C ARG A 41 9.40 6.67 10.00
N LEU A 42 9.24 6.72 8.67
CA LEU A 42 10.05 5.95 7.73
C LEU A 42 11.52 6.35 7.77
N VAL A 43 11.81 7.66 7.77
CA VAL A 43 13.19 8.15 7.87
C VAL A 43 13.82 7.74 9.20
N ALA A 44 13.09 7.87 10.32
CA ALA A 44 13.58 7.42 11.62
C ALA A 44 13.85 5.90 11.64
N HIS A 45 12.96 5.11 11.04
CA HIS A 45 13.09 3.65 10.96
C HIS A 45 14.36 3.19 10.20
N ARG A 46 14.77 3.95 9.19
CA ARG A 46 15.98 3.65 8.40
C ARG A 46 17.27 3.85 9.17
N GLU A 47 17.28 4.82 10.09
CA GLU A 47 18.44 5.09 10.96
C GLU A 47 18.48 4.13 12.15
N ALA A 48 17.31 3.79 12.71
CA ALA A 48 17.18 2.88 13.83
C ALA A 48 15.93 2.01 13.68
N ALA A 49 16.10 0.69 13.76
CA ALA A 49 15.00 -0.26 13.68
C ALA A 49 13.93 0.04 14.74
N LEU A 50 12.67 0.03 14.30
CA LEU A 50 11.51 0.10 15.18
C LEU A 50 11.22 -1.28 15.75
N ASP A 51 10.41 -1.36 16.80
CA ASP A 51 9.87 -2.65 17.24
C ASP A 51 8.92 -3.25 16.19
N GLU A 52 8.59 -4.54 16.37
CA GLU A 52 7.80 -5.30 15.39
C GLU A 52 6.39 -4.73 15.18
N LEU A 53 5.76 -4.21 16.25
CA LEU A 53 4.43 -3.65 16.19
C LEU A 53 4.44 -2.33 15.43
N ALA A 54 5.33 -1.42 15.82
CA ALA A 54 5.51 -0.12 15.19
C ALA A 54 5.94 -0.26 13.72
N THR A 55 6.74 -1.28 13.39
CA THR A 55 7.11 -1.60 12.01
C THR A 55 5.88 -2.04 11.20
N SER A 56 5.06 -2.94 11.77
CA SER A 56 3.83 -3.41 11.11
C SER A 56 2.83 -2.27 10.87
N GLU A 57 2.63 -1.42 11.86
CA GLU A 57 1.79 -0.22 11.74
C GLU A 57 2.31 0.72 10.66
N LEU A 58 3.63 0.96 10.61
CA LEU A 58 4.26 1.81 9.60
C LEU A 58 4.06 1.24 8.19
N ILE A 59 4.21 -0.07 8.01
CA ILE A 59 3.96 -0.74 6.71
C ILE A 59 2.51 -0.53 6.28
N ILE A 60 1.54 -0.73 7.19
CA ILE A 60 0.12 -0.54 6.89
C ILE A 60 -0.17 0.92 6.52
N GLN A 61 0.43 1.87 7.23
CA GLN A 61 0.25 3.30 6.97
C GLN A 61 0.81 3.72 5.60
N ILE A 62 1.98 3.20 5.22
CA ILE A 62 2.66 3.54 3.97
C ILE A 62 2.03 2.84 2.75
N ALA A 63 1.48 1.63 2.93
CA ALA A 63 1.05 0.77 1.84
C ALA A 63 0.16 1.46 0.78
N PRO A 64 -0.87 2.26 1.12
CA PRO A 64 -1.72 2.90 0.12
C PRO A 64 -0.98 3.92 -0.75
N VAL A 65 -0.02 4.64 -0.16
CA VAL A 65 0.80 5.62 -0.89
C VAL A 65 1.78 4.90 -1.82
N LEU A 66 2.41 3.84 -1.32
CA LEU A 66 3.34 3.02 -2.10
C LEU A 66 2.64 2.33 -3.29
N GLU A 67 1.43 1.79 -3.08
CA GLU A 67 0.63 1.18 -4.14
C GLU A 67 0.33 2.18 -5.26
N ALA A 68 -0.14 3.39 -4.90
CA ALA A 68 -0.43 4.44 -5.88
C ALA A 68 0.83 4.90 -6.64
N PHE A 69 1.96 5.07 -5.94
CA PHE A 69 3.23 5.43 -6.55
C PHE A 69 3.70 4.37 -7.57
N ILE A 70 3.62 3.09 -7.22
CA ILE A 70 3.98 2.00 -8.14
C ILE A 70 3.01 1.96 -9.32
N ALA A 71 1.70 2.13 -9.08
CA ALA A 71 0.73 2.14 -10.17
C ALA A 71 1.00 3.24 -11.19
N ASP A 72 1.32 4.46 -10.73
CA ASP A 72 1.70 5.59 -11.58
C ASP A 72 3.03 5.37 -12.30
N LEU A 73 4.05 4.89 -11.57
CA LEU A 73 5.39 4.64 -12.13
C LEU A 73 5.35 3.70 -13.34
N PHE A 74 4.49 2.68 -13.29
CA PHE A 74 4.34 1.68 -14.35
C PHE A 74 3.20 1.96 -15.34
N ASP A 75 2.46 3.06 -15.18
CA ASP A 75 1.31 3.42 -16.04
C ASP A 75 0.21 2.33 -16.06
N ILE A 76 -0.12 1.79 -14.88
CA ILE A 76 -1.08 0.67 -14.69
C ILE A 76 -2.28 1.02 -13.81
N GLU A 77 -2.54 2.30 -13.54
CA GLU A 77 -3.59 2.78 -12.64
C GLU A 77 -4.98 2.23 -13.04
N ASP A 78 -5.28 2.19 -14.33
CA ASP A 78 -6.54 1.63 -14.85
C ASP A 78 -6.70 0.14 -14.53
N SER A 79 -5.60 -0.62 -14.57
CA SER A 79 -5.61 -2.05 -14.26
C SER A 79 -5.79 -2.28 -12.76
N VAL A 80 -5.11 -1.47 -11.93
CA VAL A 80 -5.26 -1.46 -10.47
C VAL A 80 -6.69 -1.10 -10.07
N ALA A 81 -7.27 -0.06 -10.67
CA ALA A 81 -8.65 0.37 -10.40
C ALA A 81 -9.67 -0.72 -10.77
N LYS A 82 -9.49 -1.41 -11.91
CA LYS A 82 -10.33 -2.55 -12.29
C LYS A 82 -10.24 -3.70 -11.30
N LEU A 83 -9.03 -4.04 -10.86
CA LEU A 83 -8.81 -5.09 -9.87
C LEU A 83 -9.46 -4.73 -8.54
N GLN A 84 -9.25 -3.50 -8.06
CA GLN A 84 -9.86 -2.99 -6.84
C GLN A 84 -11.40 -3.05 -6.93
N ALA A 85 -11.98 -2.60 -8.04
CA ALA A 85 -13.43 -2.66 -8.24
C ALA A 85 -13.98 -4.10 -8.23
N ALA A 86 -13.26 -5.05 -8.84
CA ALA A 86 -13.62 -6.46 -8.79
C ALA A 86 -13.56 -7.00 -7.36
N THR A 87 -12.51 -6.68 -6.59
CA THR A 87 -12.38 -7.09 -5.19
C THR A 87 -13.51 -6.53 -4.32
N LEU A 88 -13.82 -5.25 -4.48
CA LEU A 88 -14.88 -4.57 -3.70
C LEU A 88 -16.29 -5.01 -4.12
N SER A 89 -16.46 -5.62 -5.30
CA SER A 89 -17.77 -6.11 -5.74
C SER A 89 -18.34 -7.21 -4.83
N ASP A 90 -17.47 -7.92 -4.11
CA ASP A 90 -17.83 -8.95 -3.14
C ASP A 90 -18.09 -8.39 -1.71
N ASP A 91 -17.82 -7.11 -1.45
CA ASP A 91 -18.03 -6.49 -0.12
C ASP A 91 -19.45 -6.70 0.43
N PRO A 92 -20.53 -6.61 -0.36
CA PRO A 92 -21.88 -6.89 0.13
C PRO A 92 -22.02 -8.32 0.68
N VAL A 93 -21.34 -9.30 0.09
CA VAL A 93 -21.35 -10.69 0.54
C VAL A 93 -20.58 -10.83 1.86
N PHE A 94 -19.41 -10.19 1.98
CA PHE A 94 -18.64 -10.18 3.21
C PHE A 94 -19.37 -9.45 4.35
N ALA A 95 -20.01 -8.32 4.05
CA ALA A 95 -20.84 -7.57 4.99
C ALA A 95 -22.01 -8.44 5.48
N PHE A 96 -22.74 -9.09 4.57
CA PHE A 96 -23.81 -10.01 4.93
C PHE A 96 -23.32 -11.14 5.84
N LYS A 97 -22.22 -11.83 5.45
CA LYS A 97 -21.61 -12.89 6.27
C LYS A 97 -21.25 -12.38 7.65
N LYS A 98 -20.62 -11.21 7.76
CA LYS A 98 -20.26 -10.59 9.04
C LYS A 98 -21.49 -10.30 9.90
N TYR A 99 -22.52 -9.65 9.35
CA TYR A 99 -23.74 -9.33 10.09
C TYR A 99 -24.50 -10.57 10.54
N PHE A 100 -24.63 -11.57 9.67
CA PHE A 100 -25.33 -12.82 9.98
C PHE A 100 -24.57 -13.63 11.05
N ILE A 101 -23.26 -13.85 10.86
CA ILE A 101 -22.42 -14.58 11.81
C ILE A 101 -22.38 -13.87 13.17
N LEU A 102 -22.16 -12.55 13.20
CA LEU A 102 -22.13 -11.78 14.44
C LEU A 102 -23.47 -11.83 15.19
N ARG A 103 -24.59 -11.85 14.45
CA ARG A 103 -25.93 -11.99 15.04
C ARG A 103 -26.15 -13.37 15.63
N GLU A 104 -25.78 -14.45 14.93
CA GLU A 104 -25.93 -15.82 15.41
C GLU A 104 -24.99 -16.15 16.57
N THR A 105 -23.72 -15.72 16.52
CA THR A 105 -22.78 -15.91 17.63
C THR A 105 -23.27 -15.20 18.89
N ARG A 106 -23.76 -13.96 18.79
CA ARG A 106 -24.37 -13.24 19.93
C ARG A 106 -25.60 -13.94 20.50
N ARG A 107 -26.40 -14.63 19.67
CA ARG A 107 -27.58 -15.39 20.12
C ARG A 107 -27.17 -16.65 20.87
N ASN A 108 -26.13 -17.34 20.41
CA ASN A 108 -25.65 -18.57 21.03
C ASN A 108 -24.86 -18.28 22.32
N LEU A 109 -24.06 -17.21 22.38
CA LEU A 109 -23.34 -16.78 23.59
C LEU A 109 -24.26 -16.31 24.73
N LYS A 110 -25.51 -15.92 24.44
CA LYS A 110 -26.51 -15.54 25.46
C LYS A 110 -27.29 -16.73 26.03
N LYS A 111 -27.12 -17.92 25.46
CA LYS A 111 -27.85 -19.14 25.86
C LYS A 111 -27.04 -20.03 26.81
N GLU A 112 -25.75 -19.74 27.00
CA GLU A 112 -24.90 -20.28 28.07
C GLU A 112 -24.89 -19.33 29.27
#